data_AF-A0A3A5R318-F1
#
_entry.id   AF-A0A3A5R318-F1
#
_cell.length_a   1.000
_cell.length_b   1.000
_cell.length_c   1.000
_cell.angle_alpha   90.00
_cell.angle_beta   90.00
_cell.angle_gamma   90.00
#
_symmetry.space_group_name_H-M   'P 1'
#
loop_
_entity.id
_entity.type
_entity.pdbx_description
1 polymer ?
#
loop_
_entity_poly.entity_id
_entity_poly.type
_entity_poly.pdbx_seq_one_letter_code
_entity_poly.pdbx_strand_id
1 'polypeptide(L)'
;MVFKNEHNPTFSIIKGIAIISVVIGHCVNSSFWEIFVNQYHLAIFFFIAGYFFKEKYLAAPKNYLIKKIKRLYIPFVCAGIGCALLHNALHNMYIYSNVLTATDILKELFHVTVRMVSHETLMGAMWFCPAMLIVSLISWGAFKTASLLKNNLSKQVNQILVFSVLIGIASICLYAVHLESPYCIWQYMIICGIFYEGFLFSKCKKKINRGGGEICNSYMQSYLPYF
;
A
#
# COMPACT_ATOMS: atom_id res chain seq x y z
N MET A 1 -29.44 5.09 8.73
CA MET A 1 -28.75 4.05 7.94
C MET A 1 -27.38 3.81 8.57
N VAL A 2 -27.26 2.84 9.47
CA VAL A 2 -26.01 2.54 10.19
C VAL A 2 -25.09 1.82 9.20
N PHE A 3 -24.01 2.47 8.76
CA PHE A 3 -22.96 1.80 8.01
C PHE A 3 -22.27 0.81 8.95
N LYS A 4 -22.72 -0.45 8.96
CA LYS A 4 -22.04 -1.56 9.63
C LYS A 4 -20.68 -1.71 8.95
N ASN A 5 -19.65 -1.11 9.53
CA ASN A 5 -18.27 -1.39 9.17
C ASN A 5 -18.04 -2.85 9.56
N GLU A 6 -18.16 -3.77 8.61
CA GLU A 6 -17.72 -5.15 8.80
C GLU A 6 -16.20 -5.15 8.91
N HIS A 7 -15.74 -4.84 10.12
CA HIS A 7 -14.35 -4.98 10.51
C HIS A 7 -14.05 -6.48 10.53
N ASN A 8 -13.32 -6.95 9.53
CA ASN A 8 -12.89 -8.33 9.50
C ASN A 8 -11.62 -8.47 10.36
N PRO A 9 -11.68 -9.16 11.52
CA PRO A 9 -10.58 -9.22 12.48
C PRO A 9 -9.34 -9.89 11.89
N THR A 10 -9.50 -10.81 10.93
CA THR A 10 -8.37 -11.50 10.27
C THR A 10 -7.41 -10.52 9.61
N PHE A 11 -7.92 -9.49 8.92
CA PHE A 11 -7.05 -8.49 8.29
C PHE A 11 -6.34 -7.58 9.29
N SER A 12 -6.91 -7.40 10.48
CA SER A 12 -6.27 -6.64 11.56
C SER A 12 -5.16 -7.47 12.22
N ILE A 13 -5.42 -8.75 12.47
CA ILE A 13 -4.43 -9.69 13.02
C ILE A 13 -3.23 -9.82 12.07
N ILE A 14 -3.47 -10.07 10.78
CA ILE A 14 -2.39 -10.24 9.79
C ILE A 14 -1.52 -8.97 9.68
N LYS A 15 -2.13 -7.78 9.74
CA LYS A 15 -1.37 -6.52 9.80
C LYS A 15 -0.56 -6.41 11.08
N GLY A 16 -1.13 -6.76 12.22
CA GLY A 16 -0.42 -6.78 13.50
C GLY A 16 0.81 -7.69 13.45
N ILE A 17 0.66 -8.90 12.92
CA ILE A 17 1.77 -9.85 12.71
C ILE A 17 2.84 -9.23 11.81
N ALA A 18 2.46 -8.59 10.71
CA ALA A 18 3.40 -7.93 9.81
C ALA A 18 4.17 -6.77 10.50
N ILE A 19 3.52 -5.99 11.38
CA ILE A 19 4.18 -4.93 12.18
C ILE A 19 5.15 -5.54 13.18
N ILE A 20 4.72 -6.54 13.95
CA ILE A 20 5.59 -7.19 14.94
C ILE A 20 6.81 -7.80 14.25
N SER A 21 6.60 -8.38 13.07
CA SER A 21 7.66 -8.97 12.26
C SER A 21 8.75 -7.97 11.89
N VAL A 22 8.39 -6.77 11.41
CA VAL A 22 9.39 -5.74 11.03
C VAL A 22 10.17 -5.23 12.24
N VAL A 23 9.53 -5.15 13.40
CA VAL A 23 10.21 -4.81 14.65
C VAL A 23 11.23 -5.89 15.00
N ILE A 24 10.86 -7.17 14.95
CA ILE A 24 11.80 -8.28 15.19
C ILE A 24 12.96 -8.25 14.18
N GLY A 25 12.67 -8.05 12.89
CA GLY A 25 13.69 -7.98 11.85
C GLY A 25 14.77 -6.93 12.13
N HIS A 26 14.39 -5.76 12.64
CA HIS A 26 15.34 -4.71 13.02
C HIS A 26 16.01 -4.93 14.39
N CYS A 27 15.36 -5.62 15.32
CA CYS A 27 15.94 -5.90 16.65
C CYS A 27 17.02 -6.98 16.64
N VAL A 28 16.91 -7.99 15.76
CA VAL A 28 17.76 -9.19 15.80
C VAL A 28 19.18 -8.94 15.24
N ASN A 29 19.47 -7.73 14.73
CA ASN A 29 20.77 -7.32 14.15
C ASN A 29 21.42 -8.41 13.27
N SER A 30 20.58 -9.09 12.48
CA SER A 30 20.97 -10.20 11.63
C SER A 30 20.38 -9.96 10.25
N SER A 31 21.24 -9.88 9.25
CA SER A 31 20.86 -9.60 7.86
C SER A 31 19.85 -10.62 7.32
N PHE A 32 19.87 -11.86 7.80
CA PHE A 32 18.91 -12.88 7.40
C PHE A 32 17.47 -12.51 7.78
N TRP A 33 17.25 -12.12 9.04
CA TRP A 33 15.91 -11.76 9.53
C TRP A 33 15.38 -10.49 8.88
N GLU A 34 16.25 -9.50 8.65
CA GLU A 34 15.89 -8.28 7.93
C GLU A 34 15.44 -8.58 6.50
N ILE A 35 16.24 -9.34 5.73
CA ILE A 35 15.90 -9.70 4.35
C ILE A 35 14.62 -10.51 4.30
N PHE A 36 14.48 -11.51 5.17
CA PHE A 36 13.31 -12.39 5.20
C PHE A 36 12.02 -11.61 5.49
N VAL A 37 12.03 -10.79 6.55
CA VAL A 37 10.86 -10.00 6.92
C VAL A 37 10.50 -9.00 5.83
N ASN A 38 11.49 -8.36 5.21
CA ASN A 38 11.29 -7.39 4.13
C ASN A 38 10.56 -7.97 2.92
N GLN A 39 10.66 -9.28 2.64
CA GLN A 39 9.95 -9.90 1.52
C GLN A 39 8.43 -9.97 1.74
N TYR A 40 7.97 -10.43 2.91
CA TYR A 40 6.56 -10.73 3.10
C TYR A 40 5.76 -9.59 3.73
N HIS A 41 6.34 -8.80 4.65
CA HIS A 41 5.54 -7.81 5.38
C HIS A 41 5.01 -6.73 4.43
N LEU A 42 5.84 -6.27 3.48
CA LEU A 42 5.45 -5.36 2.42
C LEU A 42 4.35 -5.97 1.57
N ALA A 43 4.56 -7.19 1.07
CA ALA A 43 3.58 -7.90 0.25
C ALA A 43 2.20 -7.97 0.93
N ILE A 44 2.16 -8.29 2.23
CA ILE A 44 0.93 -8.33 3.02
C ILE A 44 0.21 -6.98 3.00
N PHE A 45 0.90 -5.87 3.29
CA PHE A 45 0.21 -4.58 3.34
C PHE A 45 -0.29 -4.11 1.98
N PHE A 46 0.49 -4.32 0.92
CA PHE A 46 0.10 -3.97 -0.44
C PHE A 46 -1.06 -4.85 -0.93
N PHE A 47 -1.02 -6.15 -0.64
CA PHE A 47 -2.10 -7.08 -0.93
C PHE A 47 -3.39 -6.64 -0.23
N ILE A 48 -3.33 -6.32 1.06
CA ILE A 48 -4.52 -5.86 1.80
C ILE A 48 -5.02 -4.51 1.27
N ALA A 49 -4.12 -3.61 0.86
CA ALA A 49 -4.51 -2.35 0.22
C ALA A 49 -5.29 -2.57 -1.08
N GLY A 50 -4.83 -3.54 -1.89
CA GLY A 50 -5.52 -4.02 -3.09
C GLY A 50 -6.86 -4.67 -2.79
N TYR A 51 -6.93 -5.50 -1.75
CA TYR A 51 -8.15 -6.17 -1.32
C TYR A 51 -9.29 -5.21 -0.97
N PHE A 52 -8.96 -4.10 -0.30
CA PHE A 52 -9.92 -3.06 0.04
C PHE A 52 -10.15 -2.03 -1.08
N PHE A 53 -9.43 -2.13 -2.20
CA PHE A 53 -9.67 -1.30 -3.37
C PHE A 53 -11.03 -1.64 -4.00
N LYS A 54 -11.77 -0.60 -4.38
CA LYS A 54 -13.11 -0.73 -4.98
C LYS A 54 -13.14 0.08 -6.27
N GLU A 55 -13.72 -0.48 -7.33
CA GLU A 55 -13.81 0.18 -8.64
C GLU A 55 -14.57 1.52 -8.58
N LYS A 56 -15.45 1.73 -7.60
CA LYS A 56 -16.12 3.03 -7.38
C LYS A 56 -15.14 4.20 -7.19
N TYR A 57 -13.90 3.93 -6.79
CA TYR A 57 -12.85 4.95 -6.68
C TYR A 57 -12.35 5.44 -8.05
N LEU A 58 -12.66 4.72 -9.14
CA LEU A 58 -12.40 5.19 -10.50
C LEU A 58 -13.33 6.35 -10.90
N ALA A 59 -14.59 6.32 -10.45
CA ALA A 59 -15.57 7.38 -10.71
C ALA A 59 -15.38 8.61 -9.81
N ALA A 60 -14.84 8.44 -8.60
CA ALA A 60 -14.62 9.52 -7.64
C ALA A 60 -13.15 9.60 -7.17
N PRO A 61 -12.21 10.02 -8.04
CA PRO A 61 -10.78 10.01 -7.75
C PRO A 61 -10.39 10.95 -6.62
N LYS A 62 -11.03 12.13 -6.53
CA LYS A 62 -10.77 13.11 -5.46
C LYS A 62 -10.99 12.50 -4.07
N ASN A 63 -12.09 11.77 -3.89
CA ASN A 63 -12.42 11.15 -2.60
C ASN A 63 -11.45 10.03 -2.22
N TYR A 64 -10.93 9.29 -3.20
CA TYR A 64 -9.92 8.27 -2.97
C TYR A 64 -8.58 8.89 -2.56
N LEU A 65 -8.14 9.91 -3.30
CA LEU A 65 -6.89 10.63 -3.04
C LEU A 65 -6.91 11.31 -1.67
N ILE A 66 -7.96 12.06 -1.34
CA ILE A 66 -8.09 12.75 -0.05
C ILE A 66 -8.02 11.76 1.12
N LYS A 67 -8.67 10.59 1.00
CA LYS A 67 -8.60 9.55 2.03
C LYS A 67 -7.19 8.98 2.20
N LYS A 68 -6.45 8.79 1.10
CA LYS A 68 -5.06 8.30 1.13
C LYS A 68 -4.11 9.33 1.71
N ILE A 69 -4.23 10.59 1.30
CA ILE A 69 -3.45 11.71 1.85
C ILE A 69 -3.71 11.83 3.37
N LYS A 70 -4.97 11.86 3.80
CA LYS A 70 -5.29 11.97 5.24
C LYS A 70 -4.76 10.81 6.07
N ARG A 71 -4.72 9.61 5.50
CA ARG A 71 -4.31 8.40 6.23
C ARG A 71 -2.81 8.12 6.18
N LEU A 72 -2.11 8.57 5.14
CA LEU A 72 -0.70 8.23 4.90
C LEU A 72 0.20 9.47 4.95
N TYR A 73 -0.17 10.53 4.23
CA TYR A 73 0.64 11.74 4.15
C TYR A 73 0.60 12.55 5.44
N ILE A 74 -0.58 12.78 6.02
CA ILE A 74 -0.68 13.57 7.26
C ILE A 74 0.13 12.93 8.40
N PRO A 75 -0.02 11.62 8.71
CA PRO A 75 0.79 11.00 9.76
C PRO A 75 2.29 11.05 9.47
N PHE A 76 2.69 10.88 8.20
CA PHE A 76 4.08 10.98 7.78
C PHE A 76 4.66 12.37 8.04
N VAL A 77 3.97 13.42 7.59
CA VAL A 77 4.42 14.80 7.76
C VAL A 77 4.39 15.21 9.22
N CYS A 78 3.34 14.90 9.96
CA CYS A 78 3.27 15.21 11.39
C CYS A 78 4.39 14.52 12.18
N ALA A 79 4.67 13.25 11.89
CA ALA A 79 5.78 12.54 12.52
C ALA A 79 7.14 13.13 12.13
N GLY A 80 7.35 13.50 10.87
CA GLY A 80 8.61 14.08 10.42
C GLY A 80 8.88 15.48 10.96
N ILE A 81 7.86 16.34 11.00
CA ILE A 81 7.94 17.64 11.67
C ILE A 81 8.25 17.44 13.16
N GLY A 82 7.56 16.49 13.81
CA GLY A 82 7.79 16.16 15.22
C GLY A 82 9.23 15.71 15.48
N CYS A 83 9.76 14.80 14.68
CA CYS A 83 11.15 14.32 14.79
C CYS A 83 12.16 15.45 14.53
N ALA A 84 11.96 16.26 13.48
CA ALA A 84 12.88 17.35 13.15
C ALA A 84 12.94 18.44 14.24
N LEU A 85 11.80 18.78 14.85
CA LEU A 85 11.75 19.74 15.96
C LEU A 85 12.37 19.17 17.24
N LEU A 86 12.17 17.87 17.50
CA LEU A 86 12.68 17.19 18.68
C LEU A 86 14.17 16.81 18.54
N HIS A 87 14.73 16.87 17.33
CA HIS A 87 16.10 16.45 17.04
C HIS A 87 17.14 17.09 17.97
N ASN A 88 17.07 18.42 18.15
CA ASN A 88 18.01 19.15 19.01
C ASN A 88 17.83 18.83 20.50
N ALA A 89 16.61 18.47 20.93
CA ALA A 89 16.37 17.99 22.29
C ALA A 89 16.92 16.56 22.49
N LEU A 90 16.79 15.69 21.48
CA LEU A 90 17.30 14.32 21.52
C LEU A 90 18.83 14.26 21.40
N HIS A 91 19.44 15.23 20.69
CA HIS A 91 20.88 15.45 20.70
C HIS A 91 21.39 15.75 22.11
N ASN A 92 20.72 16.65 22.84
CA ASN A 92 21.05 16.95 24.24
C ASN A 92 20.90 15.73 25.18
N MET A 93 20.12 14.73 24.77
CA MET A 93 19.97 13.45 25.47
C MET A 93 20.96 12.37 24.98
N TYR A 94 21.96 12.73 24.17
CA TYR A 94 22.96 11.84 23.56
C TYR A 94 22.38 10.74 22.65
N ILE A 95 21.15 10.90 22.16
CA ILE A 95 20.51 9.96 21.22
C ILE A 95 21.01 10.21 19.79
N TYR A 96 21.28 11.48 19.45
CA TYR A 96 21.88 11.87 18.17
C TYR A 96 23.30 12.39 18.41
N SER A 97 24.19 12.11 17.46
CA SER A 97 25.57 12.60 17.49
C SER A 97 25.71 14.04 17.00
N ASN A 98 24.77 14.51 16.16
CA ASN A 98 24.86 15.79 15.46
C ASN A 98 23.74 16.75 15.90
N VAL A 99 24.05 18.05 15.92
CA VAL A 99 23.06 19.12 16.11
C VAL A 99 22.54 19.54 14.74
N LEU A 100 21.23 19.72 14.60
CA LEU A 100 20.64 20.27 13.38
C LEU A 100 20.57 21.80 13.46
N THR A 101 21.16 22.47 12.46
CA THR A 101 21.04 23.93 12.30
C THR A 101 19.63 24.31 11.86
N ALA A 102 19.17 25.54 12.12
CA ALA A 102 17.87 26.03 11.64
C ALA A 102 17.68 25.88 10.11
N THR A 103 18.77 26.03 9.34
CA THR A 103 18.77 25.80 7.89
C THR A 103 18.57 24.33 7.53
N ASP A 104 19.07 23.41 8.34
CA ASP A 104 18.96 21.97 8.11
C ASP A 104 17.58 21.47 8.51
N ILE A 105 17.00 22.04 9.59
CA ILE A 105 15.59 21.81 9.94
C ILE A 105 14.68 22.26 8.79
N LEU A 106 14.93 23.43 8.20
CA LEU A 106 14.13 23.90 7.06
C LEU A 106 14.27 22.99 5.83
N LYS A 107 15.48 22.49 5.56
CA LYS A 107 15.71 21.49 4.50
C LYS A 107 14.95 20.20 4.80
N GLU A 108 15.05 19.65 6.01
CA GLU A 108 14.33 18.43 6.40
C GLU A 108 12.81 18.63 6.31
N LEU A 109 12.29 19.79 6.72
CA LEU A 109 10.87 20.14 6.53
C LEU A 109 10.48 20.12 5.05
N PHE A 110 11.31 20.67 4.17
CA PHE A 110 11.09 20.61 2.72
C PHE A 110 11.16 19.17 2.19
N HIS A 111 12.13 18.37 2.63
CA HIS A 111 12.25 16.96 2.24
C HIS A 111 11.03 16.14 2.67
N VAL A 112 10.58 16.29 3.91
CA VAL A 112 9.43 15.58 4.49
C VAL A 112 8.13 16.01 3.82
N THR A 113 7.92 17.31 3.61
CA THR A 113 6.65 17.83 3.08
C THR A 113 6.53 17.68 1.57
N VAL A 114 7.59 17.97 0.82
CA VAL A 114 7.57 18.03 -0.65
C VAL A 114 8.10 16.75 -1.27
N ARG A 115 9.28 16.28 -0.84
CA ARG A 115 9.90 15.07 -1.42
C ARG A 115 9.36 13.77 -0.81
N MET A 116 8.59 13.86 0.28
CA MET A 116 8.16 12.72 1.09
C MET A 116 9.32 11.76 1.46
N VAL A 117 10.49 12.34 1.72
CA VAL A 117 11.69 11.63 2.17
C VAL A 117 12.10 12.26 3.49
N SER A 118 12.48 11.42 4.45
CA SER A 118 13.04 11.86 5.72
C SER A 118 14.43 11.27 5.86
N HIS A 119 15.40 12.09 6.28
CA HIS A 119 16.76 11.62 6.58
C HIS A 119 16.97 11.33 8.07
N GLU A 120 15.96 11.61 8.90
CA GLU A 120 15.91 11.24 10.31
C GLU A 120 15.94 9.71 10.53
N THR A 121 16.83 9.25 11.42
CA THR A 121 16.99 7.83 11.76
C THR A 121 15.71 7.23 12.35
N LEU A 122 15.00 8.00 13.19
CA LEU A 122 13.72 7.60 13.79
C LEU A 122 12.59 7.44 12.76
N MET A 123 12.72 8.08 11.60
CA MET A 123 11.74 7.98 10.51
C MET A 123 11.99 6.81 9.57
N GLY A 124 12.98 5.95 9.85
CA GLY A 124 13.31 4.79 9.03
C GLY A 124 12.07 4.00 8.61
N ALA A 125 11.30 3.45 9.55
CA ALA A 125 10.11 2.65 9.22
C ALA A 125 8.99 3.42 8.48
N MET A 126 9.00 4.75 8.51
CA MET A 126 7.97 5.60 7.92
C MET A 126 8.10 5.74 6.39
N TRP A 127 9.21 5.28 5.79
CA TRP A 127 9.38 5.18 4.32
C TRP A 127 8.24 4.39 3.65
N PHE A 128 7.61 3.49 4.38
CA PHE A 128 6.48 2.70 3.92
C PHE A 128 5.23 3.55 3.58
N CYS A 129 5.01 4.68 4.27
CA CYS A 129 3.85 5.55 4.02
C CYS A 129 3.84 6.17 2.62
N PRO A 130 4.91 6.85 2.15
CA PRO A 130 4.97 7.35 0.79
C PRO A 130 4.98 6.23 -0.25
N ALA A 131 5.66 5.11 0.00
CA ALA A 131 5.63 3.95 -0.89
C ALA A 131 4.19 3.45 -1.13
N MET A 132 3.41 3.30 -0.07
CA MET A 132 1.99 2.95 -0.14
C MET A 132 1.14 3.96 -0.89
N LEU A 133 1.44 5.24 -0.74
CA LEU A 133 0.76 6.31 -1.46
C LEU A 133 1.06 6.20 -2.97
N ILE A 134 2.33 6.10 -3.35
CA ILE A 134 2.77 6.01 -4.75
C ILE A 134 2.19 4.76 -5.43
N VAL A 135 2.33 3.57 -4.83
CA VAL A 135 1.76 2.32 -5.39
C VAL A 135 0.25 2.42 -5.57
N SER A 136 -0.46 3.05 -4.61
CA SER A 136 -1.91 3.25 -4.72
C SER A 136 -2.29 4.16 -5.90
N LEU A 137 -1.47 5.18 -6.18
CA LEU A 137 -1.69 6.11 -7.31
C LEU A 137 -1.37 5.45 -8.65
N ILE A 138 -0.23 4.74 -8.74
CA ILE A 138 0.14 3.97 -9.95
C ILE A 138 -0.94 2.93 -10.24
N SER A 139 -1.38 2.16 -9.24
CA SER A 139 -2.45 1.16 -9.39
C SER A 139 -3.77 1.79 -9.83
N TRP A 140 -4.15 2.95 -9.27
CA TRP A 140 -5.34 3.68 -9.73
C TRP A 140 -5.21 4.11 -11.20
N GLY A 141 -4.04 4.62 -11.60
CA GLY A 141 -3.73 4.96 -12.99
C GLY A 141 -3.85 3.74 -13.91
N ALA A 142 -3.27 2.60 -13.51
CA ALA A 142 -3.36 1.33 -14.21
C ALA A 142 -4.81 0.88 -14.44
N PHE A 143 -5.64 0.92 -13.39
CA PHE A 143 -7.06 0.59 -13.51
C PHE A 143 -7.82 1.57 -14.40
N LYS A 144 -7.47 2.86 -14.37
CA LYS A 144 -8.08 3.86 -15.25
C LYS A 144 -7.70 3.61 -16.70
N THR A 145 -6.42 3.37 -17.01
CA THR A 145 -5.94 2.99 -18.34
C THR A 145 -6.69 1.75 -18.83
N ALA A 146 -6.76 0.68 -18.03
CA ALA A 146 -7.48 -0.54 -18.36
C ALA A 146 -8.98 -0.31 -18.66
N SER A 147 -9.60 0.70 -18.03
CA SER A 147 -11.01 1.06 -18.29
C SER A 147 -11.22 1.88 -19.57
N LEU A 148 -10.18 2.57 -20.06
CA LEU A 148 -10.23 3.38 -21.27
C LEU A 148 -9.94 2.56 -22.54
N LEU A 149 -9.33 1.37 -22.42
CA LEU A 149 -9.12 0.45 -23.53
C LEU A 149 -10.47 -0.04 -24.08
N LYS A 150 -10.88 0.51 -25.22
CA LYS A 150 -12.07 0.10 -25.98
C LYS A 150 -11.73 -1.07 -26.92
N ASN A 151 -11.52 -2.25 -26.34
CA ASN A 151 -11.29 -3.48 -27.08
C ASN A 151 -12.46 -4.46 -26.85
N ASN A 152 -12.64 -5.44 -27.73
CA ASN A 152 -13.64 -6.52 -27.56
C ASN A 152 -13.33 -7.48 -26.39
N LEU A 153 -12.26 -7.24 -25.65
CA LEU A 153 -11.82 -8.06 -24.52
C LEU A 153 -12.62 -7.73 -23.25
N SER A 154 -12.73 -8.71 -22.36
CA SER A 154 -13.38 -8.48 -21.07
C SER A 154 -12.59 -7.48 -20.22
N LYS A 155 -13.30 -6.75 -19.34
CA LYS A 155 -12.68 -5.77 -18.43
C LYS A 155 -11.56 -6.37 -17.56
N GLN A 156 -11.67 -7.65 -17.19
CA GLN A 156 -10.65 -8.35 -16.41
C GLN A 156 -9.38 -8.62 -17.23
N VAL A 157 -9.53 -8.99 -18.50
CA VAL A 157 -8.39 -9.21 -19.41
C VAL A 157 -7.62 -7.91 -19.65
N ASN A 158 -8.33 -6.79 -19.87
CA ASN A 158 -7.68 -5.48 -20.00
C ASN A 158 -6.91 -5.08 -18.72
N GLN A 159 -7.45 -5.42 -17.54
CA GLN A 159 -6.75 -5.19 -16.27
C GLN A 159 -5.46 -6.02 -16.19
N ILE A 160 -5.55 -7.34 -16.45
CA ILE A 160 -4.37 -8.24 -16.45
C ILE A 160 -3.31 -7.71 -17.42
N LEU A 161 -3.71 -7.36 -18.65
CA LEU A 161 -2.78 -6.86 -19.67
C LEU A 161 -2.02 -5.60 -19.21
N VAL A 162 -2.73 -4.61 -18.65
CA VAL A 162 -2.10 -3.36 -18.20
C VAL A 162 -1.14 -3.61 -17.03
N PHE A 163 -1.53 -4.43 -16.05
CA PHE A 163 -0.64 -4.74 -14.92
C PHE A 163 0.58 -5.57 -15.35
N SER A 164 0.41 -6.52 -16.28
CA SER A 164 1.53 -7.29 -16.85
C SER A 164 2.51 -6.41 -17.64
N VAL A 165 2.01 -5.45 -18.42
CA VAL A 165 2.86 -4.48 -19.13
C VAL A 165 3.60 -3.57 -18.15
N LEU A 166 2.93 -3.09 -17.09
CA LEU A 166 3.57 -2.29 -16.04
C LEU A 166 4.74 -3.04 -15.38
N ILE A 167 4.52 -4.30 -15.01
CA ILE A 167 5.57 -5.15 -14.42
C ILE A 167 6.69 -5.40 -15.44
N GLY A 168 6.36 -5.70 -16.69
CA GLY A 168 7.34 -5.96 -17.75
C GLY A 168 8.27 -4.77 -18.00
N ILE A 169 7.71 -3.56 -18.12
CA ILE A 169 8.50 -2.32 -18.29
C ILE A 169 9.44 -2.14 -17.09
N ALA A 170 8.93 -2.28 -15.87
CA ALA A 170 9.74 -2.10 -14.67
C ALA A 170 10.88 -3.10 -14.56
N SER A 171 10.62 -4.37 -14.87
CA SER A 171 11.63 -5.43 -14.88
C SER A 171 12.72 -5.19 -15.93
N ILE A 172 12.36 -4.72 -17.13
CA ILE A 172 13.32 -4.39 -18.19
C ILE A 172 14.19 -3.20 -17.77
N CYS A 173 13.59 -2.14 -17.22
CA CYS A 173 14.35 -0.97 -16.77
C CYS A 173 15.33 -1.28 -15.65
N LEU A 174 14.98 -2.18 -14.72
CA LEU A 174 15.86 -2.61 -13.63
C LEU A 174 16.95 -3.58 -14.09
N TYR A 175 16.59 -4.61 -14.84
CA TYR A 175 17.49 -5.73 -15.13
C TYR A 175 18.30 -5.53 -16.42
N ALA A 176 17.69 -4.98 -17.47
CA ALA A 176 18.33 -4.87 -18.78
C ALA A 176 19.05 -3.52 -18.98
N VAL A 177 18.46 -2.43 -18.48
CA VAL A 177 18.99 -1.06 -18.72
C VAL A 177 19.80 -0.54 -17.53
N HIS A 178 19.75 -1.23 -16.38
CA HIS A 178 20.37 -0.80 -15.12
C HIS A 178 20.10 0.69 -14.80
N LEU A 179 18.88 1.16 -15.11
CA LEU A 179 18.49 2.53 -14.84
C LEU A 179 18.48 2.75 -13.33
N GLU A 180 19.11 3.83 -12.88
CA GLU A 180 18.92 4.31 -11.52
C GLU A 180 17.41 4.45 -11.26
N SER A 181 16.96 3.99 -10.09
CA SER A 181 15.56 3.99 -9.70
C SER A 181 15.30 5.18 -8.78
N PRO A 182 15.10 6.41 -9.30
CA PRO A 182 14.78 7.54 -8.45
C PRO A 182 13.50 7.21 -7.68
N TYR A 183 13.54 7.35 -6.36
CA TYR A 183 12.43 7.01 -5.45
C TYR A 183 11.91 5.57 -5.57
N CYS A 184 12.73 4.61 -6.01
CA CYS A 184 12.34 3.20 -6.13
C CYS A 184 11.09 2.95 -7.00
N ILE A 185 10.85 3.80 -8.01
CA ILE A 185 9.63 3.76 -8.85
C ILE A 185 9.48 2.41 -9.56
N TRP A 186 10.57 1.84 -10.06
CA TRP A 186 10.53 0.55 -10.75
C TRP A 186 10.07 -0.57 -9.81
N GLN A 187 10.56 -0.58 -8.57
CA GLN A 187 10.12 -1.53 -7.55
C GLN A 187 8.63 -1.34 -7.22
N TYR A 188 8.14 -0.10 -7.14
CA TYR A 188 6.72 0.19 -6.91
C TYR A 188 5.81 -0.30 -8.05
N MET A 189 6.28 -0.24 -9.30
CA MET A 189 5.54 -0.79 -10.45
C MET A 189 5.41 -2.31 -10.36
N ILE A 190 6.45 -3.02 -9.90
CA ILE A 190 6.37 -4.47 -9.66
C ILE A 190 5.38 -4.77 -8.53
N ILE A 191 5.44 -4.02 -7.43
CA ILE A 191 4.55 -4.17 -6.26
C ILE A 191 3.07 -3.93 -6.63
N CYS A 192 2.78 -3.14 -7.68
CA CYS A 192 1.41 -3.00 -8.19
C CYS A 192 0.80 -4.35 -8.61
N GLY A 193 1.60 -5.35 -8.96
CA GLY A 193 1.14 -6.73 -9.19
C GLY A 193 0.49 -7.34 -7.96
N ILE A 194 1.17 -7.30 -6.80
CA ILE A 194 0.65 -7.80 -5.52
C ILE A 194 -0.62 -7.02 -5.11
N PHE A 195 -0.64 -5.71 -5.38
CA PHE A 195 -1.85 -4.90 -5.18
C PHE A 195 -3.01 -5.41 -6.05
N TYR A 196 -2.75 -5.74 -7.32
CA TYR A 196 -3.75 -6.28 -8.23
C TYR A 196 -4.25 -7.68 -7.80
N GLU A 197 -3.36 -8.55 -7.33
CA GLU A 197 -3.73 -9.85 -6.77
C GLU A 197 -4.69 -9.72 -5.58
N GLY A 198 -4.41 -8.79 -4.67
CA GLY A 198 -5.32 -8.47 -3.56
C GLY A 198 -6.72 -8.06 -4.06
N PHE A 199 -6.78 -7.24 -5.10
CA PHE A 199 -8.03 -6.82 -5.73
C PHE A 199 -8.78 -8.00 -6.37
N LEU A 200 -8.09 -8.89 -7.09
CA LEU A 200 -8.68 -10.10 -7.67
C LEU A 200 -9.26 -11.01 -6.58
N PHE A 201 -8.52 -11.21 -5.49
CA PHE A 201 -8.97 -12.02 -4.37
C PHE A 201 -10.27 -11.46 -3.74
N SER A 202 -10.38 -10.14 -3.62
CA SER A 202 -11.60 -9.46 -3.17
C SER A 202 -12.81 -9.72 -4.07
N LYS A 203 -12.60 -9.83 -5.39
CA LYS A 203 -13.65 -10.20 -6.35
C LYS A 203 -14.02 -11.69 -6.27
N CYS A 204 -13.03 -12.58 -6.20
CA CYS A 204 -13.25 -14.02 -6.08
C CYS A 204 -14.08 -14.35 -4.83
N LYS A 205 -13.71 -13.78 -3.67
CA LYS A 205 -14.46 -13.97 -2.43
C LYS A 205 -15.93 -13.53 -2.53
N LYS A 206 -16.19 -12.39 -3.18
CA LYS A 206 -17.58 -11.91 -3.40
C LYS A 206 -18.36 -12.85 -4.32
N LYS A 207 -17.72 -13.37 -5.37
CA LYS A 207 -18.35 -14.32 -6.30
C LYS A 207 -18.70 -15.64 -5.61
N ILE A 208 -17.79 -16.17 -4.78
CA ILE A 208 -18.01 -17.37 -3.97
C ILE A 208 -19.15 -17.16 -2.97
N ASN A 209 -19.13 -16.06 -2.21
CA ASN A 209 -20.20 -15.77 -1.25
C ASN A 209 -21.57 -15.59 -1.93
N ARG A 210 -21.60 -15.00 -3.14
CA ARG A 210 -22.85 -14.84 -3.90
C ARG A 210 -23.35 -16.19 -4.44
N GLY A 211 -22.48 -17.02 -4.99
CA GLY A 211 -22.83 -18.37 -5.44
C GLY A 211 -23.30 -19.27 -4.29
N GLY A 212 -22.65 -19.21 -3.13
CA GLY A 212 -23.11 -19.93 -1.93
C GLY A 212 -24.45 -19.42 -1.40
N GLY A 213 -24.72 -18.12 -1.50
CA GLY A 213 -26.03 -17.54 -1.17
C GLY A 213 -27.14 -17.93 -2.14
N GLU A 214 -26.86 -17.97 -3.45
CA GLU A 214 -27.80 -18.44 -4.48
C GLU A 214 -28.14 -19.93 -4.30
N ILE A 215 -27.14 -20.77 -3.97
CA ILE A 215 -27.32 -22.18 -3.63
C ILE A 215 -28.17 -22.34 -2.36
N CYS A 216 -27.87 -21.59 -1.29
CA CYS A 216 -28.64 -21.65 -0.04
C CYS A 216 -30.10 -21.19 -0.23
N ASN A 217 -30.33 -20.16 -1.06
CA ASN A 217 -31.67 -19.66 -1.35
C ASN A 217 -32.49 -20.64 -2.22
N SER A 218 -31.84 -21.34 -3.15
CA SER A 218 -32.50 -22.38 -3.96
C SER A 218 -32.86 -23.63 -3.14
N TYR A 219 -32.03 -24.02 -2.16
CA TYR A 219 -32.43 -25.03 -1.17
C TYR A 219 -33.62 -24.56 -0.33
N MET A 220 -33.61 -23.31 0.15
CA MET A 220 -34.70 -22.78 0.99
C MET A 220 -36.03 -22.68 0.21
N GLN A 221 -36.02 -22.33 -1.07
CA GLN A 221 -37.20 -22.38 -1.95
C GLN A 221 -37.72 -23.81 -2.22
N SER A 222 -36.86 -24.83 -2.23
CA SER A 222 -37.30 -26.23 -2.37
C SER A 222 -37.97 -26.82 -1.13
N TYR A 223 -37.79 -26.22 0.06
CA TYR A 223 -38.45 -26.63 1.31
C TYR A 223 -39.70 -25.80 1.65
N LEU A 224 -39.97 -24.71 0.92
CA LEU A 224 -41.14 -23.86 1.12
C LEU A 224 -42.50 -24.38 0.59
N PRO A 225 -42.64 -25.42 -0.27
CA PRO A 225 -43.95 -25.96 -0.64
C PRO A 225 -44.51 -26.97 0.38
N TYR A 226 -43.87 -27.15 1.54
CA TYR A 226 -44.30 -28.09 2.59
C TYR A 226 -44.70 -27.40 3.92
N PHE A 227 -44.99 -26.10 3.88
CA PHE A 227 -45.60 -25.33 4.98
C PHE A 227 -46.83 -24.56 4.51
#